data_AF-A0AA50HPC9-F1
#
_entry.id   AF-A0AA50HPC9-F1
#
_cell.length_a   1.000
_cell.length_b   1.000
_cell.length_c   1.000
_cell.angle_alpha   90.00
_cell.angle_beta   90.00
_cell.angle_gamma   90.00
#
_symmetry.space_group_name_H-M   'P 1'
#
loop_
_entity.id
_entity.type
_entity.pdbx_description
1 polymer ?
#
loop_
_entity_poly.entity_id
_entity_poly.type
_entity_poly.pdbx_seq_one_letter_code
_entity_poly.pdbx_strand_id
1 'polypeptide(L)'
;MAGKLERPQVQRPAAAKPEQESRLTNVRTKRNRTTSETPKTIRLTADEKLMCAKLTGAVQDLAPSKTITDSTILRAALYLANQAGPEKLVKMVKEYL
;
A
#
# COMPACT_ATOMS: atom_id res chain seq x y z
N MET A 1 -19.53 12.63 -66.44
CA MET A 1 -18.80 13.72 -65.77
C MET A 1 -18.84 13.43 -64.27
N ALA A 2 -17.69 13.09 -63.68
CA ALA A 2 -17.61 12.75 -62.25
C ALA A 2 -17.70 14.02 -61.40
N GLY A 3 -18.79 14.17 -60.65
CA GLY A 3 -18.94 15.26 -59.68
C GLY A 3 -17.88 15.14 -58.58
N LYS A 4 -17.13 16.21 -58.34
CA LYS A 4 -16.10 16.27 -57.29
C LYS A 4 -16.78 16.10 -55.93
N LEU A 5 -16.46 15.02 -55.22
CA LEU A 5 -16.85 14.82 -53.82
C LEU A 5 -15.89 15.61 -52.93
N GLU A 6 -16.35 16.74 -52.40
CA GLU A 6 -15.61 17.46 -51.34
C GLU A 6 -15.77 16.75 -50.00
N ARG A 7 -14.67 16.66 -49.25
CA ARG A 7 -14.66 16.05 -47.91
C ARG A 7 -15.20 17.06 -46.90
N PRO A 8 -16.14 16.68 -46.02
CA PRO A 8 -16.63 17.59 -44.98
C PRO A 8 -15.49 17.98 -44.02
N GLN A 9 -15.38 19.27 -43.70
CA GLN A 9 -14.43 19.76 -42.72
C GLN A 9 -14.82 19.27 -41.32
N VAL A 10 -13.86 18.66 -40.63
CA VAL A 10 -14.01 18.26 -39.23
C VAL A 10 -14.02 19.53 -38.37
N GLN A 11 -15.22 19.94 -37.92
CA GLN A 11 -15.34 20.98 -36.89
C GLN A 11 -14.82 20.41 -35.57
N ARG A 12 -13.69 20.93 -35.10
CA ARG A 12 -13.24 20.66 -33.73
C ARG A 12 -14.20 21.38 -32.77
N PRO A 13 -14.68 20.71 -31.70
CA PRO A 13 -15.53 21.38 -30.73
C PRO A 13 -14.80 22.59 -30.14
N ALA A 14 -15.54 23.68 -29.97
CA ALA A 14 -15.02 24.92 -29.39
C ALA A 14 -14.36 24.64 -28.04
N ALA A 15 -13.17 25.18 -27.81
CA ALA A 15 -12.50 25.09 -26.53
C ALA A 15 -13.41 25.65 -25.44
N ALA A 16 -13.93 24.78 -24.58
CA ALA A 16 -14.70 25.19 -23.42
C ALA A 16 -13.81 26.06 -22.52
N LYS A 17 -14.31 27.25 -22.18
CA LYS A 17 -13.66 28.18 -21.25
C LYS A 17 -13.46 27.50 -19.88
N PRO A 18 -12.40 27.86 -19.14
CA PRO A 18 -12.08 27.25 -17.86
C PRO A 18 -12.84 27.97 -16.75
N GLU A 19 -14.00 27.48 -16.36
CA GLU A 19 -14.68 27.92 -15.13
C GLU A 19 -14.83 26.71 -14.19
N GLN A 20 -13.86 26.68 -13.27
CA GLN A 20 -14.00 26.48 -11.83
C GLN A 20 -15.01 25.44 -11.28
N GLU A 21 -14.49 24.71 -10.29
CA GLU A 21 -15.22 23.93 -9.28
C GLU A 21 -15.65 22.50 -9.63
N SER A 22 -14.64 21.64 -9.82
CA SER A 22 -14.68 20.34 -9.16
C SER A 22 -13.26 19.89 -8.78
N ARG A 23 -12.65 20.62 -7.83
CA ARG A 23 -11.55 20.03 -7.05
C ARG A 23 -12.22 19.00 -6.15
N LEU A 24 -12.04 17.72 -6.46
CA LEU A 24 -12.28 16.63 -5.53
C LEU A 24 -11.54 16.98 -4.24
N THR A 25 -12.26 17.53 -3.26
CA THR A 25 -11.71 17.82 -1.95
C THR A 25 -11.29 16.48 -1.37
N ASN A 26 -9.99 16.31 -1.14
CA ASN A 26 -9.46 15.15 -0.44
C ASN A 26 -10.30 14.94 0.83
N VAL A 27 -11.12 13.89 0.83
CA VAL A 27 -11.85 13.45 2.02
C VAL A 27 -10.78 13.04 3.01
N ARG A 28 -10.39 14.00 3.87
CA ARG A 28 -9.49 13.74 4.98
C ARG A 28 -10.30 12.98 6.00
N THR A 29 -10.38 11.66 5.81
CA THR A 29 -10.86 10.76 6.84
C THR A 29 -10.07 11.09 8.10
N LYS A 30 -10.78 11.52 9.15
CA LYS A 30 -10.20 11.66 10.47
C LYS A 30 -9.76 10.25 10.87
N ARG A 31 -8.51 9.90 10.56
CA ARG A 31 -7.89 8.68 11.07
C ARG A 31 -7.99 8.80 12.58
N ASN A 32 -8.66 7.84 13.21
CA ASN A 32 -8.68 7.67 14.66
C ASN A 32 -7.23 7.51 15.12
N ARG A 33 -6.57 8.63 15.40
CA ARG A 33 -5.18 8.74 15.76
C ARG A 33 -5.12 8.63 17.27
N THR A 34 -4.90 7.42 17.76
CA THR A 34 -4.82 7.12 19.20
C THR A 34 -3.55 7.68 19.85
N THR A 35 -2.54 8.09 19.06
CA THR A 35 -1.29 8.69 19.54
C THR A 35 -0.77 9.80 18.61
N SER A 36 -0.29 10.91 19.17
CA SER A 36 0.23 12.09 18.46
C SER A 36 1.60 11.89 17.79
N GLU A 37 2.19 10.69 17.92
CA GLU A 37 3.46 10.34 17.30
C GLU A 37 3.27 10.08 15.80
N THR A 38 4.20 10.55 14.98
CA THR A 38 4.24 10.16 13.57
C THR A 38 4.66 8.70 13.48
N PRO A 39 3.99 7.86 12.66
CA PRO A 39 4.41 6.48 12.50
C PRO A 39 5.88 6.47 12.05
N LYS A 40 6.76 5.84 12.83
CA LYS A 40 8.14 5.61 12.43
C LYS A 40 8.11 4.55 11.32
N THR A 41 8.23 5.00 10.07
CA THR A 41 8.26 4.10 8.92
C THR A 41 9.64 3.44 8.86
N ILE A 42 9.74 2.21 9.33
CA ILE A 42 10.91 1.37 9.13
C ILE A 42 10.78 0.71 7.75
N ARG A 43 11.79 0.88 6.90
CA ARG A 43 11.83 0.24 5.58
C ARG A 43 12.55 -1.10 5.69
N LEU A 44 11.86 -2.17 5.33
CA LEU A 44 12.49 -3.48 5.18
C LEU A 44 13.51 -3.43 4.03
N THR A 45 14.67 -4.03 4.27
CA THR A 45 15.68 -4.37 3.26
C THR A 45 15.12 -5.37 2.24
N ALA A 46 15.84 -5.59 1.14
CA ALA A 46 15.41 -6.55 0.12
C ALA A 46 15.31 -7.97 0.68
N ASP A 47 16.27 -8.37 1.50
CA ASP A 47 16.33 -9.71 2.09
C ASP A 47 15.20 -9.93 3.11
N GLU A 48 14.91 -8.93 3.94
CA GLU A 48 13.79 -8.98 4.89
C GLU A 48 12.43 -9.11 4.16
N LYS A 49 12.26 -8.44 3.01
CA LYS A 49 11.05 -8.59 2.20
C LYS A 49 10.90 -9.99 1.62
N LEU A 50 12.00 -10.57 1.12
CA LEU A 50 11.98 -11.95 0.61
C LEU A 50 11.69 -12.95 1.73
N MET A 51 12.27 -12.74 2.91
CA MET A 51 11.99 -13.56 4.09
C MET A 51 10.52 -13.46 4.50
N CYS A 52 9.98 -12.25 4.55
CA CYS A 52 8.57 -12.01 4.86
C CYS A 52 7.64 -12.68 3.84
N ALA A 53 7.92 -12.55 2.54
CA ALA A 53 7.12 -13.17 1.49
C ALA A 53 7.12 -14.71 1.58
N LYS A 54 8.27 -15.34 1.89
CA LYS A 54 8.36 -16.78 2.12
C LYS A 54 7.51 -17.22 3.32
N LEU A 55 7.55 -16.47 4.42
CA LEU A 55 6.74 -16.74 5.61
C LEU A 55 5.25 -16.56 5.32
N THR A 56 4.88 -15.49 4.60
CA THR A 56 3.49 -15.24 4.18
C THR A 56 2.96 -16.41 3.34
N GLY A 57 3.73 -16.89 2.37
CA GLY A 57 3.38 -18.06 1.56
C GLY A 57 3.16 -19.31 2.40
N ALA A 58 4.13 -19.65 3.26
CA ALA A 58 4.03 -20.84 4.11
C ALA A 58 2.81 -20.79 5.06
N VAL A 59 2.47 -19.62 5.60
CA VAL A 59 1.29 -19.47 6.46
C VAL A 59 -0.01 -19.49 5.64
N GLN A 60 0.00 -18.93 4.43
CA GLN A 60 -1.14 -18.95 3.51
C GLN A 60 -1.50 -20.39 3.10
N ASP A 61 -0.50 -21.25 2.90
CA ASP A 61 -0.69 -22.68 2.58
C ASP A 61 -1.36 -23.44 3.74
N LEU A 62 -1.03 -23.09 4.98
CA LEU A 62 -1.63 -23.68 6.18
C LEU A 62 -3.06 -23.14 6.45
N ALA A 63 -3.37 -21.93 6.01
CA ALA A 63 -4.65 -21.27 6.22
C ALA A 63 -5.25 -20.77 4.89
N PRO A 64 -5.62 -21.69 3.96
CA PRO A 64 -6.00 -21.33 2.60
C PRO A 64 -7.30 -20.51 2.52
N SER A 65 -8.14 -20.56 3.56
CA SER A 65 -9.41 -19.83 3.62
C SER A 65 -9.27 -18.35 3.98
N LYS A 66 -8.09 -17.90 4.43
CA LYS A 66 -7.86 -16.52 4.87
C LYS A 66 -6.78 -15.87 4.01
N THR A 67 -7.00 -14.64 3.58
CA THR A 67 -5.96 -13.85 2.92
C THR A 67 -4.95 -13.38 3.96
N ILE A 68 -3.73 -13.91 3.88
CA ILE A 68 -2.62 -13.54 4.73
C ILE A 68 -1.71 -12.59 3.97
N THR A 69 -1.47 -11.41 4.54
CA THR A 69 -0.58 -10.39 3.99
C THR A 69 0.68 -10.27 4.84
N ASP A 70 1.75 -9.70 4.27
CA ASP A 70 2.98 -9.39 5.00
C ASP A 70 2.71 -8.57 6.26
N SER A 71 1.81 -7.57 6.17
CA SER A 71 1.41 -6.75 7.33
C SER A 71 0.74 -7.56 8.44
N THR A 72 0.05 -8.65 8.10
CA THR A 72 -0.59 -9.56 9.06
C THR A 72 0.45 -10.42 9.77
N ILE A 73 1.43 -10.96 9.02
CA ILE A 73 2.56 -11.72 9.57
C ILE A 73 3.40 -10.85 10.50
N LEU A 74 3.78 -9.64 10.08
CA LEU A 74 4.54 -8.71 10.90
C LEU A 74 3.81 -8.35 12.20
N ARG A 75 2.49 -8.16 12.13
CA ARG A 75 1.68 -7.90 13.33
C ARG A 75 1.66 -9.12 14.27
N ALA A 76 1.52 -10.33 13.75
CA ALA A 76 1.59 -11.55 14.56
C ALA A 76 2.97 -11.72 15.22
N ALA A 77 4.05 -11.47 14.48
CA ALA A 77 5.41 -11.51 14.99
C ALA A 77 5.64 -10.51 16.14
N LEU A 78 5.08 -9.30 16.03
CA LEU A 78 5.14 -8.30 17.11
C LEU A 78 4.44 -8.78 18.38
N TYR A 79 3.29 -9.45 18.26
CA TYR A 79 2.60 -10.02 19.42
C TYR A 79 3.40 -11.16 20.07
N LEU A 80 4.00 -12.04 19.27
CA LEU A 80 4.87 -13.10 19.77
C LEU A 80 6.11 -12.54 20.48
N ALA A 81 6.72 -11.50 19.90
CA ALA A 81 7.84 -10.79 20.50
C ALA A 81 7.45 -10.14 21.84
N ASN A 82 6.26 -9.56 21.94
CA ASN A 82 5.74 -8.99 23.18
C ASN A 82 5.52 -10.06 24.26
N GLN A 83 5.07 -11.26 23.88
CA GLN A 83 4.92 -12.40 24.80
C GLN A 83 6.25 -12.99 25.24
N ALA A 84 7.27 -13.00 24.36
CA ALA A 84 8.60 -13.51 24.63
C ALA A 84 9.40 -12.69 25.66
N GLY A 85 9.02 -11.43 25.86
CA GLY A 85 9.67 -10.51 26.80
C GLY A 85 10.94 -9.83 26.25
N PRO A 86 11.33 -8.71 26.85
CA PRO A 86 12.40 -7.85 26.35
C PRO A 86 13.78 -8.53 26.38
N GLU A 87 14.04 -9.41 27.33
CA GLU A 87 15.31 -10.13 27.48
C GLU A 87 15.62 -11.00 26.27
N LYS A 88 14.62 -11.75 25.79
CA LYS A 88 14.75 -12.57 24.60
C LYS A 88 14.89 -11.69 23.35
N LEU A 89 14.19 -10.56 23.31
CA LEU A 89 14.32 -9.61 22.22
C LEU A 89 15.74 -9.04 22.10
N VAL A 90 16.37 -8.68 23.23
CA VAL A 90 17.76 -8.18 23.24
C VAL A 90 18.74 -9.23 22.73
N LYS A 91 18.54 -10.52 23.07
CA LYS A 91 19.36 -11.61 22.52
C LYS A 91 19.21 -11.70 21.00
N MET A 92 17.98 -11.69 20.49
CA MET A 92 17.72 -11.76 19.05
C MET A 92 18.29 -10.54 18.31
N VAL A 93 18.16 -9.34 18.89
CA VAL A 93 18.77 -8.13 18.30
C VAL A 93 20.28 -8.30 18.16
N LYS A 94 20.98 -8.79 19.18
CA LYS A 94 22.44 -8.99 19.11
C LYS A 94 22.88 -10.10 18.13
N GLU A 95 22.00 -11.05 17.85
CA GLU A 95 22.32 -12.19 16.97
C GLU A 95 22.16 -11.82 15.49
N TYR A 96 21.22 -10.94 15.18
CA TYR A 96 20.82 -10.61 13.80
C TYR A 96 21.12 -9.16 13.38
N LEU A 97 21.54 -8.28 14.31
CA LEU A 97 21.95 -6.89 14.07
C LEU A 97 23.29 -6.58 14.76
#